data_AF-A0A1U7VZN4-F1
#
_entry.id   AF-A0A1U7VZN4-F1
#
_cell.length_a   1.000
_cell.length_b   1.000
_cell.length_c   1.000
_cell.angle_alpha   90.00
_cell.angle_beta   90.00
_cell.angle_gamma   90.00
#
_symmetry.space_group_name_H-M   'P 1'
#
loop_
_entity.id
_entity.type
_entity.pdbx_description
1 polymer ?
#
loop_
_entity_poly.entity_id
_entity_poly.type
_entity_poly.pdbx_seq_one_letter_code
_entity_poly.pdbx_strand_id
1 'polypeptide(L)'
;MYRTVKEHYWWSGMKRDIAEFISKCLVCQQIKVEHQVPAGLLQPLSIPEWKWERITMDFVSRLPRTQINHDAIWVIVDKLTKGAHFLAIRMDYSLERLAELYINEIVKLHGIPVFIVSDRDPRFTSRFWSCLQEDLGSSYKSSIGMPPYEALYGRKCRTPLCWNEVGERKFVGPEIVQQIEDKVKIIKDQLKISSDRQKSYADLKRCEIEHQVGDKLAWPPELGKINNVFHVSMLRKYRSDPSHVLPIESIEVNPDLTYEEEPIQILAREIKELRNKRIPLVKVLWRNHSGEEAIWEREEDMRVQYPHLFQD
;
A
#
# COMPACT_ATOMS: atom_id res chain seq x y z
N MET A 1 -25.45 -4.11 23.19
CA MET A 1 -26.40 -4.67 24.17
C MET A 1 -25.71 -5.18 25.44
N TYR A 2 -24.80 -6.16 25.38
CA TYR A 2 -24.13 -6.67 26.60
C TYR A 2 -23.43 -5.59 27.45
N ARG A 3 -22.65 -4.69 26.82
CA ARG A 3 -21.96 -3.60 27.54
C ARG A 3 -22.93 -2.67 28.27
N THR A 4 -23.99 -2.23 27.58
CA THR A 4 -25.04 -1.36 28.11
C THR A 4 -25.82 -1.99 29.28
N VAL A 5 -26.15 -3.28 29.19
CA VAL A 5 -26.86 -3.98 30.27
C VAL A 5 -25.94 -4.24 31.46
N LYS A 6 -24.67 -4.56 31.21
CA LYS A 6 -23.65 -4.80 32.24
C LYS A 6 -23.38 -3.58 33.13
N GLU A 7 -23.61 -2.37 32.62
CA GLU A 7 -23.43 -1.13 33.40
C GLU A 7 -24.38 -1.04 34.59
N HIS A 8 -25.54 -1.69 34.51
CA HIS A 8 -26.61 -1.55 35.51
C HIS A 8 -27.03 -2.88 36.15
N TYR A 9 -26.82 -4.02 35.49
CA TYR A 9 -27.31 -5.32 35.93
C TYR A 9 -26.27 -6.43 35.71
N TRP A 10 -26.33 -7.47 36.55
CA TRP A 10 -25.50 -8.66 36.42
C TRP A 10 -26.25 -9.92 36.88
N TRP A 11 -26.07 -11.02 36.13
CA TRP A 11 -26.50 -12.37 36.54
C TRP A 11 -25.63 -13.47 35.90
N SER A 12 -25.70 -14.67 36.46
CA SER A 12 -24.99 -15.85 35.93
C SER A 12 -25.55 -16.23 34.56
N GLY A 13 -24.68 -16.33 33.54
CA GLY A 13 -25.11 -16.62 32.17
C GLY A 13 -25.53 -15.40 31.34
N MET A 14 -25.45 -14.17 31.87
CA MET A 14 -25.90 -12.93 31.21
C MET A 14 -25.42 -12.77 29.75
N LYS A 15 -24.18 -13.13 29.43
CA LYS A 15 -23.69 -13.09 28.04
C LYS A 15 -24.48 -14.03 27.11
N ARG A 16 -24.72 -15.26 27.56
CA ARG A 16 -25.43 -16.30 26.82
C ARG A 16 -26.89 -15.89 26.62
N ASP A 17 -27.54 -15.43 27.67
CA ASP A 17 -28.97 -15.08 27.62
C ASP A 17 -29.21 -13.85 26.74
N ILE A 18 -28.32 -12.85 26.80
CA ILE A 18 -28.36 -11.70 25.88
C ILE A 18 -28.10 -12.13 24.43
N ALA A 19 -27.16 -13.06 24.20
CA ALA A 19 -26.92 -13.59 22.86
C ALA A 19 -28.13 -14.36 22.32
N GLU A 20 -28.78 -15.16 23.16
CA GLU A 20 -30.02 -15.89 22.84
C GLU A 20 -31.21 -14.96 22.59
N PHE A 21 -31.30 -13.86 23.33
CA PHE A 21 -32.31 -12.83 23.08
C PHE A 21 -32.10 -12.16 21.71
N ILE A 22 -30.85 -11.81 21.37
CA ILE A 22 -30.50 -11.20 20.08
C ILE A 22 -30.72 -12.19 18.93
N SER A 23 -30.46 -13.48 19.14
CA SER A 23 -30.69 -14.51 18.10
C SER A 23 -32.16 -14.67 17.75
N LYS A 24 -33.07 -14.51 18.73
CA LYS A 24 -34.53 -14.60 18.54
C LYS A 24 -35.17 -13.28 18.10
N CYS A 25 -34.48 -12.14 18.21
CA CYS A 25 -35.02 -10.83 17.86
C CYS A 25 -35.05 -10.61 16.34
N LEU A 26 -36.24 -10.65 15.73
CA LEU A 26 -36.44 -10.47 14.28
C LEU A 26 -35.81 -9.18 13.73
N VAL A 27 -35.94 -8.05 14.44
CA VAL A 27 -35.36 -6.77 14.03
C VAL A 27 -33.84 -6.83 14.03
N CYS A 28 -33.23 -7.45 15.04
CA CYS A 28 -31.78 -7.66 15.07
C CYS A 28 -31.31 -8.60 13.96
N GLN A 29 -32.07 -9.67 13.69
CA GLN A 29 -31.74 -10.65 12.65
C GLN A 29 -31.86 -10.07 11.24
N GLN A 30 -32.87 -9.22 10.98
CA GLN A 30 -33.05 -8.54 9.69
C GLN A 30 -31.91 -7.57 9.36
N ILE A 31 -31.33 -6.93 10.39
CA ILE A 31 -30.17 -6.03 10.23
C ILE A 31 -28.85 -6.83 10.18
N LYS A 32 -28.81 -8.01 10.80
CA LYS A 32 -27.63 -8.90 10.92
C LYS A 32 -27.66 -10.10 9.97
N VAL A 33 -28.41 -10.06 8.87
CA VAL A 33 -28.37 -11.16 7.89
C VAL A 33 -26.91 -11.41 7.48
N GLU A 34 -26.38 -12.57 7.84
CA GLU A 34 -25.03 -13.00 7.45
C GLU A 34 -25.03 -13.28 5.95
N HIS A 35 -24.74 -12.25 5.16
CA HIS A 35 -24.36 -12.40 3.76
C HIS A 35 -22.91 -12.89 3.61
N GLN A 36 -22.44 -13.75 4.51
CA GLN A 36 -21.10 -14.33 4.37
C GLN A 36 -21.18 -15.47 3.36
N VAL A 37 -20.84 -15.15 2.13
CA VAL A 37 -20.43 -16.18 1.16
C VAL A 37 -19.10 -16.73 1.68
N PRO A 38 -18.90 -18.06 1.74
CA PRO A 38 -17.59 -18.60 2.09
C PRO A 38 -16.53 -17.94 1.21
N ALA A 39 -15.45 -17.45 1.85
CA ALA A 39 -14.37 -16.77 1.15
C ALA A 39 -13.91 -17.66 -0.01
N GLY A 40 -14.03 -17.14 -1.24
CA GLY A 40 -13.62 -17.87 -2.43
C GLY A 40 -12.12 -18.13 -2.37
N LEU A 41 -11.68 -19.30 -2.85
CA LEU A 41 -10.25 -19.60 -2.97
C LEU A 41 -9.62 -18.56 -3.91
N LEU A 42 -8.74 -17.71 -3.38
CA LEU A 42 -7.92 -16.83 -4.20
C LEU A 42 -7.06 -17.67 -5.13
N GLN A 43 -7.44 -17.69 -6.41
CA GLN A 43 -6.64 -18.32 -7.44
C GLN A 43 -5.64 -17.30 -7.96
N PRO A 44 -4.34 -17.48 -7.69
CA PRO A 44 -3.34 -16.60 -8.26
C PRO A 44 -3.35 -16.78 -9.78
N LEU A 45 -3.51 -15.67 -10.50
CA LEU A 45 -3.37 -15.67 -11.96
C LEU A 45 -1.93 -16.04 -12.32
N SER A 46 -1.71 -16.92 -13.30
CA SER A 46 -0.36 -17.33 -13.72
C SER A 46 0.52 -16.13 -14.11
N ILE A 47 1.82 -16.26 -13.85
CA ILE A 47 2.81 -15.21 -14.14
C ILE A 47 3.05 -15.21 -15.65
N PRO A 48 2.94 -14.05 -16.33
CA PRO A 48 3.21 -13.93 -17.76
C PRO A 48 4.65 -14.32 -18.10
N GLU A 49 4.86 -14.83 -19.31
CA GLU A 49 6.19 -15.16 -19.83
C GLU A 49 6.79 -14.01 -20.61
N TRP A 50 6.00 -13.01 -20.99
CA TRP A 50 6.51 -11.83 -21.68
C TRP A 50 5.93 -10.54 -21.10
N LYS A 51 6.72 -9.45 -21.21
CA LYS A 51 6.27 -8.10 -20.82
C LYS A 51 5.06 -7.72 -21.67
N TRP A 52 4.10 -7.03 -21.07
CA TRP A 52 2.89 -6.54 -21.75
C TRP A 52 1.97 -7.63 -22.33
N GLU A 53 2.28 -8.91 -22.09
CA GLU A 53 1.40 -10.02 -22.43
C GLU A 53 0.12 -9.98 -21.59
N ARG A 54 0.24 -9.61 -20.30
CA ARG A 54 -0.92 -9.47 -19.41
C ARG A 54 -0.89 -8.18 -18.65
N ILE A 55 -1.99 -7.44 -18.74
CA ILE A 55 -2.11 -6.12 -18.14
C ILE A 55 -3.31 -6.03 -17.20
N THR A 56 -3.21 -5.12 -16.24
CA THR A 56 -4.32 -4.73 -15.36
C THR A 56 -4.69 -3.28 -15.62
N MET A 57 -5.98 -2.98 -15.77
CA MET A 57 -6.48 -1.62 -16.00
C MET A 57 -7.41 -1.18 -14.87
N ASP A 58 -7.33 0.10 -14.51
CA ASP A 58 -8.20 0.71 -13.49
C ASP A 58 -8.37 2.22 -13.74
N PHE A 59 -9.45 2.80 -13.21
CA PHE A 59 -9.70 4.23 -13.25
C PHE A 59 -9.62 4.85 -11.85
N VAL A 60 -8.68 5.76 -11.66
CA VAL A 60 -8.70 6.66 -10.49
C VAL A 60 -9.59 7.84 -10.85
N SER A 61 -10.81 7.84 -10.32
CA SER A 61 -11.84 8.84 -10.63
C SER A 61 -12.06 9.85 -9.49
N ARG A 62 -12.89 10.88 -9.76
CA ARG A 62 -13.27 11.94 -8.81
C ARG A 62 -12.08 12.77 -8.33
N LEU A 63 -11.13 13.01 -9.22
CA LEU A 63 -10.01 13.91 -8.94
C LEU A 63 -10.45 15.38 -9.18
N PRO A 64 -9.80 16.35 -8.52
CA PRO A 64 -9.98 17.75 -8.85
C PRO A 64 -9.73 18.00 -10.34
N ARG A 65 -10.60 18.80 -10.97
CA ARG A 65 -10.44 19.14 -12.38
C ARG A 65 -9.16 19.93 -12.61
N THR A 66 -8.39 19.49 -13.59
CA THR A 66 -7.19 20.22 -14.06
C THR A 66 -7.59 21.40 -14.94
N GLN A 67 -6.64 22.30 -15.24
CA GLN A 67 -6.84 23.41 -16.19
C GLN A 67 -7.20 22.94 -17.60
N ILE A 68 -6.78 21.73 -17.97
CA ILE A 68 -7.06 21.06 -19.24
C ILE A 68 -8.35 20.21 -19.15
N ASN A 69 -9.11 20.35 -18.05
CA ASN A 69 -10.41 19.72 -17.82
C ASN A 69 -10.38 18.17 -17.71
N HIS A 70 -9.27 17.56 -17.33
CA HIS A 70 -9.23 16.15 -16.92
C HIS A 70 -9.63 15.99 -15.45
N ASP A 71 -10.37 14.93 -15.11
CA ASP A 71 -10.91 14.63 -13.77
C ASP A 71 -10.67 13.18 -13.30
N ALA A 72 -9.92 12.41 -14.09
CA ALA A 72 -9.53 11.04 -13.76
C ALA A 72 -8.19 10.65 -14.38
N ILE A 73 -7.62 9.57 -13.85
CA ILE A 73 -6.41 8.94 -14.38
C ILE A 73 -6.77 7.50 -14.75
N TRP A 74 -6.50 7.11 -15.99
CA TRP A 74 -6.55 5.73 -16.43
C TRP A 74 -5.19 5.09 -16.21
N VAL A 75 -5.17 4.09 -15.33
CA VAL A 75 -3.98 3.36 -14.92
C VAL A 75 -3.94 2.03 -15.67
N ILE A 76 -2.84 1.76 -16.35
CA ILE A 76 -2.61 0.52 -17.09
C ILE A 76 -1.26 -0.05 -16.68
N VAL A 77 -1.25 -1.21 -16.05
CA VAL A 77 -0.06 -1.80 -15.42
C VAL A 77 0.26 -3.15 -16.05
N ASP A 78 1.51 -3.34 -16.46
CA ASP A 78 2.03 -4.64 -16.86
C ASP A 78 2.21 -5.54 -15.64
N LYS A 79 1.62 -6.73 -15.71
CA LYS A 79 1.62 -7.64 -14.57
C LYS A 79 3.02 -8.19 -14.27
N LEU A 80 3.87 -8.36 -15.29
CA LEU A 80 5.20 -8.95 -15.17
C LEU A 80 6.22 -7.95 -14.66
N THR A 81 6.43 -6.83 -15.34
CA THR A 81 7.46 -5.84 -15.02
C THR A 81 7.00 -4.80 -13.99
N LYS A 82 5.70 -4.71 -13.72
CA LYS A 82 5.07 -3.63 -12.93
C LYS A 82 5.26 -2.24 -13.52
N GLY A 83 5.68 -2.14 -14.79
CA GLY A 83 5.64 -0.90 -15.54
C GLY A 83 4.20 -0.40 -15.67
N ALA A 84 3.98 0.90 -15.52
CA ALA A 84 2.65 1.50 -15.53
C ALA A 84 2.58 2.68 -16.48
N HIS A 85 1.43 2.82 -17.14
CA HIS A 85 1.03 4.00 -17.90
C HIS A 85 -0.10 4.71 -17.15
N PHE A 86 0.03 6.03 -17.03
CA PHE A 86 -0.93 6.90 -16.36
C PHE A 86 -1.44 7.91 -17.36
N LEU A 87 -2.65 7.70 -17.88
CA LEU A 87 -3.26 8.56 -18.88
C LEU A 87 -4.25 9.51 -18.19
N ALA A 88 -4.03 10.81 -18.31
CA ALA A 88 -5.01 11.80 -17.86
C ALA A 88 -6.24 11.75 -18.78
N ILE A 89 -7.41 11.51 -18.19
CA ILE A 89 -8.66 11.38 -18.93
C ILE A 89 -9.79 12.17 -18.26
N ARG A 90 -10.91 12.30 -18.98
CA ARG A 90 -12.16 12.79 -18.43
C ARG A 90 -13.16 11.64 -18.35
N MET A 91 -13.89 11.54 -17.25
CA MET A 91 -14.78 10.41 -16.98
C MET A 91 -15.97 10.33 -17.94
N ASP A 92 -16.35 11.45 -18.55
CA ASP A 92 -17.40 11.60 -19.56
C ASP A 92 -16.89 11.38 -21.00
N TYR A 93 -15.62 11.00 -21.20
CA TYR A 93 -15.13 10.64 -22.53
C TYR A 93 -15.95 9.50 -23.11
N SER A 94 -16.20 9.61 -24.42
CA SER A 94 -16.86 8.54 -25.17
C SER A 94 -15.96 7.30 -25.21
N LEU A 95 -16.57 6.12 -25.38
CA LEU A 95 -15.82 4.87 -25.42
C LEU A 95 -14.90 4.80 -26.64
N GLU A 96 -15.29 5.41 -27.75
CA GLU A 96 -14.49 5.54 -28.97
C GLU A 96 -13.23 6.34 -28.67
N ARG A 97 -13.36 7.46 -27.93
CA ARG A 97 -12.21 8.27 -27.53
C ARG A 97 -11.27 7.51 -26.60
N LEU A 98 -11.80 6.72 -25.67
CA LEU A 98 -10.99 5.86 -24.80
C LEU A 98 -10.29 4.76 -25.60
N ALA A 99 -10.95 4.15 -26.58
CA ALA A 99 -10.33 3.16 -27.46
C ALA A 99 -9.20 3.75 -28.30
N GLU A 100 -9.38 4.95 -28.88
CA GLU A 100 -8.32 5.65 -29.59
C GLU A 100 -7.10 5.90 -28.70
N LEU A 101 -7.32 6.39 -27.47
CA LEU A 101 -6.25 6.62 -26.51
C LEU A 101 -5.53 5.31 -26.16
N TYR A 102 -6.28 4.25 -25.89
CA TYR A 102 -5.71 2.94 -25.60
C TYR A 102 -4.84 2.41 -26.76
N ILE A 103 -5.32 2.52 -28.00
CA ILE A 103 -4.57 2.07 -29.16
C ILE A 103 -3.30 2.91 -29.34
N ASN A 104 -3.40 4.23 -29.24
CA ASN A 104 -2.28 5.15 -29.48
C ASN A 104 -1.20 5.10 -28.40
N GLU A 105 -1.59 4.95 -27.14
CA GLU A 105 -0.67 5.01 -26.00
C GLU A 105 -0.17 3.63 -25.58
N ILE A 106 -0.98 2.57 -25.73
CA ILE A 106 -0.63 1.23 -25.27
C ILE A 106 -0.32 0.30 -26.43
N VAL A 107 -1.28 0.06 -27.32
CA VAL A 107 -1.13 -0.94 -28.40
C VAL A 107 0.00 -0.56 -29.34
N LYS A 108 0.13 0.73 -29.67
CA LYS A 108 1.21 1.25 -30.51
C LYS A 108 2.60 1.04 -29.90
N LEU A 109 2.74 1.18 -28.60
CA LEU A 109 4.04 1.12 -27.92
C LEU A 109 4.45 -0.30 -27.55
N HIS A 110 3.50 -1.13 -27.12
CA HIS A 110 3.78 -2.44 -26.52
C HIS A 110 3.18 -3.62 -27.29
N GLY A 111 2.35 -3.36 -28.29
CA GLY A 111 1.56 -4.37 -28.98
C GLY A 111 0.24 -4.67 -28.26
N ILE A 112 -0.51 -5.60 -28.84
CA ILE A 112 -1.80 -6.04 -28.29
C ILE A 112 -1.53 -7.01 -27.13
N PRO A 113 -2.04 -6.74 -25.92
CA PRO A 113 -1.92 -7.66 -24.80
C PRO A 113 -2.77 -8.91 -25.03
N VAL A 114 -2.26 -10.07 -24.63
CA VAL A 114 -2.99 -11.35 -24.74
C VAL A 114 -4.11 -11.44 -23.71
N PHE A 115 -3.89 -10.87 -22.52
CA PHE A 115 -4.85 -10.97 -21.41
C PHE A 115 -5.00 -9.65 -20.64
N ILE A 116 -6.25 -9.22 -20.46
CA ILE A 116 -6.58 -7.99 -19.74
C ILE A 116 -7.44 -8.33 -18.53
N VAL A 117 -7.08 -7.75 -17.39
CA VAL A 117 -7.90 -7.76 -16.18
C VAL A 117 -8.26 -6.32 -15.83
N SER A 118 -9.54 -6.04 -15.63
CA SER A 118 -9.98 -4.77 -15.07
C SER A 118 -11.07 -4.99 -14.04
N ASP A 119 -11.48 -3.92 -13.38
CA ASP A 119 -12.66 -3.94 -12.54
C ASP A 119 -13.96 -4.05 -13.38
N ARG A 120 -15.11 -3.91 -12.72
CA ARG A 120 -16.43 -3.94 -13.37
C ARG A 120 -16.93 -2.54 -13.72
N ASP A 121 -16.03 -1.60 -14.02
CA ASP A 121 -16.46 -0.29 -14.49
C ASP A 121 -17.35 -0.46 -15.75
N PRO A 122 -18.51 0.24 -15.83
CA PRO A 122 -19.41 0.17 -16.97
C PRO A 122 -18.73 0.33 -18.31
N ARG A 123 -17.66 1.14 -18.38
CA ARG A 123 -16.89 1.38 -19.61
C ARG A 123 -16.15 0.13 -20.09
N PHE A 124 -15.55 -0.63 -19.17
CA PHE A 124 -14.88 -1.89 -19.50
C PHE A 124 -15.84 -3.07 -19.70
N THR A 125 -17.03 -3.03 -19.08
CA THR A 125 -18.07 -4.06 -19.28
C THR A 125 -18.99 -3.78 -20.49
N SER A 126 -18.78 -2.65 -21.17
CA SER A 126 -19.60 -2.24 -22.32
C SER A 126 -19.47 -3.23 -23.48
N ARG A 127 -20.54 -3.40 -24.27
CA ARG A 127 -20.48 -4.27 -25.46
C ARG A 127 -19.41 -3.80 -26.45
N PHE A 128 -19.27 -2.49 -26.60
CA PHE A 128 -18.24 -1.89 -27.45
C PHE A 128 -16.84 -2.32 -27.02
N TRP A 129 -16.50 -2.25 -25.73
CA TRP A 129 -15.19 -2.66 -25.24
C TRP A 129 -14.94 -4.15 -25.43
N SER A 130 -15.95 -5.00 -25.15
CA SER A 130 -15.85 -6.44 -25.40
C SER A 130 -15.57 -6.75 -26.87
N CYS A 131 -16.32 -6.13 -27.80
CA CYS A 131 -16.09 -6.32 -29.23
C CYS A 131 -14.72 -5.81 -29.67
N LEU A 132 -14.28 -4.65 -29.18
CA LEU A 132 -12.94 -4.13 -29.47
C LEU A 132 -11.83 -5.10 -29.07
N GLN A 133 -11.92 -5.70 -27.88
CA GLN A 133 -10.92 -6.65 -27.41
C GLN A 133 -10.98 -7.98 -28.18
N GLU A 134 -12.18 -8.43 -28.54
CA GLU A 134 -12.36 -9.62 -29.39
C GLU A 134 -11.74 -9.43 -30.78
N ASP A 135 -11.96 -8.27 -31.41
CA ASP A 135 -11.39 -7.92 -32.71
C ASP A 135 -9.86 -7.76 -32.67
N LEU A 136 -9.32 -7.27 -31.56
CA LEU A 136 -7.87 -7.20 -31.33
C LEU A 136 -7.25 -8.57 -31.00
N GLY A 137 -8.06 -9.58 -30.65
CA GLY A 137 -7.60 -10.91 -30.24
C GLY A 137 -7.16 -11.00 -28.78
N SER A 138 -7.58 -10.05 -27.93
CA SER A 138 -7.29 -10.02 -26.49
C SER A 138 -8.35 -10.77 -25.69
N SER A 139 -7.93 -11.61 -24.76
CA SER A 139 -8.84 -12.21 -23.77
C SER A 139 -9.05 -11.25 -22.60
N TYR A 140 -10.30 -11.02 -22.21
CA TYR A 140 -10.66 -10.06 -21.18
C TYR A 140 -11.41 -10.74 -20.02
N LYS A 141 -11.02 -10.43 -18.77
CA LYS A 141 -11.76 -10.82 -17.57
C LYS A 141 -11.96 -9.64 -16.64
N SER A 142 -13.22 -9.39 -16.28
CA SER A 142 -13.53 -8.50 -15.16
C SER A 142 -13.22 -9.16 -13.82
N SER A 143 -12.88 -8.33 -12.83
CA SER A 143 -12.73 -8.75 -11.44
C SER A 143 -14.01 -9.37 -10.90
N ILE A 144 -13.86 -10.17 -9.84
CA ILE A 144 -14.97 -10.57 -8.99
C ILE A 144 -15.61 -9.25 -8.51
N GLY A 145 -16.92 -9.07 -8.69
CA GLY A 145 -17.64 -7.83 -8.34
C GLY A 145 -17.74 -7.57 -6.84
N MET A 146 -16.74 -8.03 -6.08
CA MET A 146 -16.57 -7.93 -4.65
C MET A 146 -15.30 -7.09 -4.42
N PRO A 147 -15.33 -6.10 -3.51
CA PRO A 147 -14.13 -5.37 -3.09
C PRO A 147 -13.01 -6.35 -2.68
N PRO A 148 -11.71 -6.00 -2.86
CA PRO A 148 -10.60 -6.89 -2.50
C PRO A 148 -10.70 -7.44 -1.08
N TYR A 149 -11.13 -6.60 -0.14
CA TYR A 149 -11.38 -7.01 1.25
C TYR A 149 -12.48 -8.09 1.37
N GLU A 150 -13.57 -7.95 0.62
CA GLU A 150 -14.68 -8.90 0.63
C GLU A 150 -14.30 -10.23 -0.04
N ALA A 151 -13.51 -10.18 -1.12
CA ALA A 151 -12.96 -11.37 -1.76
C ALA A 151 -11.96 -12.13 -0.86
N LEU A 152 -11.08 -11.39 -0.14
CA LEU A 152 -10.09 -11.97 0.76
C LEU A 152 -10.69 -12.57 2.02
N TYR A 153 -11.66 -11.88 2.63
CA TYR A 153 -12.15 -12.21 3.97
C TYR A 153 -13.59 -12.75 3.98
N GLY A 154 -14.24 -12.90 2.82
CA GLY A 154 -15.62 -13.36 2.70
C GLY A 154 -16.66 -12.44 3.38
N ARG A 155 -16.27 -11.20 3.69
CA ARG A 155 -17.08 -10.25 4.48
C ARG A 155 -16.84 -8.81 4.03
N LYS A 156 -17.88 -7.96 4.06
CA LYS A 156 -17.77 -6.53 3.73
C LYS A 156 -16.79 -5.81 4.67
N CYS A 157 -16.06 -4.83 4.13
CA CYS A 157 -15.18 -3.97 4.91
C CYS A 157 -16.01 -3.18 5.91
N ARG A 158 -15.73 -3.36 7.21
CA ARG A 158 -16.27 -2.49 8.26
C ARG A 158 -15.33 -1.29 8.32
N THR A 159 -15.80 -0.14 7.89
CA THR A 159 -15.04 1.12 7.85
C THR A 159 -14.40 1.44 9.20
N PRO A 160 -13.26 2.17 9.24
CA PRO A 160 -12.48 2.41 10.48
C PRO A 160 -13.21 3.15 11.59
N LEU A 161 -14.38 3.73 11.33
CA LEU A 161 -15.15 4.49 12.32
C LEU A 161 -15.70 3.63 13.47
N CYS A 162 -15.64 2.29 13.38
CA CYS A 162 -16.04 1.41 14.47
C CYS A 162 -15.15 0.15 14.55
N TRP A 163 -13.89 0.30 14.97
CA TRP A 163 -13.15 -0.83 15.55
C TRP A 163 -13.71 -1.13 16.93
N ASN A 164 -14.75 -1.97 16.99
CA ASN A 164 -15.08 -2.79 18.14
C ASN A 164 -16.15 -3.83 17.77
N GLU A 165 -15.74 -5.08 17.72
CA GLU A 165 -16.43 -6.18 18.41
C GLU A 165 -15.45 -7.37 18.49
N VAL A 166 -14.96 -7.62 19.70
CA VAL A 166 -14.37 -8.90 20.11
C VAL A 166 -15.51 -9.92 20.10
N GLY A 167 -15.58 -10.71 19.04
CA GLY A 167 -16.19 -12.03 19.07
C GLY A 167 -15.09 -13.07 19.30
N GLU A 168 -15.42 -14.19 19.93
CA GLU A 168 -14.52 -15.35 19.97
C GLU A 168 -14.10 -15.67 18.53
N ARG A 169 -12.78 -15.68 18.27
CA ARG A 169 -12.26 -16.40 17.11
C ARG A 169 -12.77 -17.82 17.28
N LYS A 170 -13.71 -18.27 16.43
CA LYS A 170 -13.90 -19.70 16.24
C LYS A 170 -12.50 -20.26 16.01
N PHE A 171 -12.04 -21.16 16.87
CA PHE A 171 -10.82 -21.91 16.61
C PHE A 171 -11.08 -22.65 15.30
N VAL A 172 -10.57 -22.08 14.22
CA VAL A 172 -10.59 -22.71 12.92
C VAL A 172 -9.52 -23.80 13.00
N GLY A 173 -9.89 -25.05 12.73
CA GLY A 173 -9.02 -26.21 12.91
C GLY A 173 -7.69 -26.13 12.14
N PRO A 174 -6.71 -26.99 12.49
CA PRO A 174 -5.37 -26.98 11.89
C PRO A 174 -5.37 -27.15 10.36
N GLU A 175 -6.42 -27.74 9.80
CA GLU A 175 -6.58 -27.95 8.35
C GLU A 175 -6.62 -26.64 7.55
N ILE A 176 -7.23 -25.58 8.08
CA ILE A 176 -7.27 -24.29 7.37
C ILE A 176 -5.94 -23.56 7.50
N VAL A 177 -5.24 -23.72 8.63
CA VAL A 177 -3.87 -23.19 8.79
C VAL A 177 -2.95 -23.84 7.76
N GLN A 178 -3.05 -25.15 7.58
CA GLN A 178 -2.24 -25.89 6.62
C GLN A 178 -2.57 -25.52 5.16
N GLN A 179 -3.86 -25.34 4.83
CA GLN A 179 -4.27 -24.81 3.52
C GLN A 179 -3.73 -23.39 3.27
N ILE A 180 -3.70 -22.54 4.30
CA ILE A 180 -3.13 -21.19 4.19
C ILE A 180 -1.61 -21.28 3.97
N GLU A 181 -0.90 -22.12 4.72
CA GLU A 181 0.55 -22.33 4.58
C GLU A 181 0.93 -22.81 3.17
N ASP A 182 0.20 -23.80 2.64
CA ASP A 182 0.40 -24.31 1.29
C ASP A 182 0.19 -23.21 0.22
N LYS A 183 -0.81 -22.35 0.40
CA LYS A 183 -1.07 -21.22 -0.50
C LYS A 183 -0.01 -20.13 -0.38
N VAL A 184 0.43 -19.82 0.84
CA VAL A 184 1.52 -18.87 1.07
C VAL A 184 2.81 -19.37 0.40
N LYS A 185 3.08 -20.68 0.43
CA LYS A 185 4.20 -21.28 -0.28
C LYS A 185 4.08 -21.07 -1.79
N ILE A 186 2.92 -21.35 -2.39
CA ILE A 186 2.67 -21.10 -3.82
C ILE A 186 2.88 -19.62 -4.17
N ILE A 187 2.39 -18.69 -3.35
CA ILE A 187 2.58 -17.25 -3.56
C ILE A 187 4.06 -16.88 -3.50
N LYS A 188 4.81 -17.39 -2.52
CA LYS A 188 6.26 -17.16 -2.41
C LYS A 188 7.02 -17.69 -3.61
N ASP A 189 6.71 -18.90 -4.07
CA ASP A 189 7.33 -19.51 -5.25
C ASP A 189 7.04 -18.70 -6.51
N GLN A 190 5.79 -18.23 -6.66
CA GLN A 190 5.40 -17.34 -7.76
C GLN A 190 6.12 -15.99 -7.72
N LEU A 191 6.23 -15.37 -6.54
CA LEU A 191 6.98 -14.12 -6.38
C LEU A 191 8.46 -14.31 -6.76
N LYS A 192 9.05 -15.45 -6.38
CA LYS A 192 10.43 -15.80 -6.74
C LYS A 192 10.59 -15.97 -8.26
N ILE A 193 9.72 -16.75 -8.91
CA ILE A 193 9.73 -16.93 -10.38
C ILE A 193 9.60 -15.59 -11.11
N SER A 194 8.69 -14.73 -10.66
CA SER A 194 8.50 -13.40 -11.24
C SER A 194 9.76 -12.53 -11.10
N SER A 195 10.38 -12.54 -9.92
CA SER A 195 11.65 -11.83 -9.65
C SER A 195 12.78 -12.34 -10.52
N ASP A 196 12.95 -13.66 -10.61
CA ASP A 196 14.04 -14.28 -11.39
C ASP A 196 13.89 -14.00 -12.89
N ARG A 197 12.66 -13.98 -13.42
CA ARG A 197 12.37 -13.53 -14.80
C ARG A 197 12.71 -12.06 -15.03
N GLN A 198 12.35 -11.17 -14.09
CA GLN A 198 12.72 -9.76 -14.20
C GLN A 198 14.24 -9.58 -14.24
N LYS A 199 14.98 -10.34 -13.43
CA LYS A 199 16.45 -10.34 -13.44
C LYS A 199 17.02 -10.85 -14.76
N SER A 200 16.52 -11.96 -15.29
CA SER A 200 17.04 -12.50 -16.56
C SER A 200 16.88 -11.52 -17.74
N TYR A 201 15.79 -10.75 -17.81
CA TYR A 201 15.66 -9.68 -18.80
C TYR A 201 16.62 -8.50 -18.60
N ALA A 202 16.93 -8.18 -17.34
CA ALA A 202 17.88 -7.12 -17.02
C ALA A 202 19.31 -7.54 -17.40
N ASP A 203 19.67 -8.79 -17.15
CA ASP A 203 21.01 -9.31 -17.38
C ASP A 203 21.32 -9.51 -18.87
N LEU A 204 20.34 -9.89 -19.71
CA LEU A 204 20.51 -9.98 -21.18
C LEU A 204 20.89 -8.65 -21.86
N LYS A 205 20.69 -7.51 -21.18
CA LYS A 205 21.08 -6.18 -21.68
C LYS A 205 22.44 -5.70 -21.16
N ARG A 206 23.15 -6.51 -20.37
CA ARG A 206 24.52 -6.24 -19.95
C ARG A 206 25.48 -6.93 -20.91
N CYS A 207 26.14 -6.17 -21.79
CA CYS A 207 27.37 -6.63 -22.41
C CYS A 207 28.45 -6.73 -21.31
N GLU A 208 29.22 -7.82 -21.28
CA GLU A 208 30.44 -7.88 -20.48
C GLU A 208 31.38 -6.77 -20.97
N ILE A 209 31.62 -5.78 -20.12
CA ILE A 209 32.69 -4.82 -20.33
C ILE A 209 33.92 -5.49 -19.71
N GLU A 210 34.82 -6.00 -20.56
CA GLU A 210 36.12 -6.49 -20.12
C GLU A 210 36.92 -5.33 -19.53
N HIS A 211 37.02 -5.26 -18.21
CA HIS A 211 37.93 -4.35 -17.52
C HIS A 211 39.24 -5.09 -17.24
N GLN A 212 40.37 -4.51 -17.64
CA GLN A 212 41.69 -5.01 -17.25
C GLN A 212 41.88 -4.85 -15.73
N VAL A 213 42.43 -5.89 -15.09
CA VAL A 213 42.70 -5.91 -13.65
C VAL A 213 43.75 -4.85 -13.31
N GLY A 214 43.33 -3.72 -12.73
CA GLY A 214 44.23 -2.65 -12.33
C GLY A 214 43.57 -1.40 -11.74
N ASP A 215 42.32 -1.09 -12.11
CA ASP A 215 41.66 0.14 -11.67
C ASP A 215 41.06 -0.02 -10.26
N LYS A 216 41.91 0.09 -9.23
CA LYS A 216 41.47 0.29 -7.85
C LYS A 216 41.22 1.77 -7.60
N LEU A 217 39.97 2.14 -7.32
CA LEU A 217 39.65 3.43 -6.69
C LEU A 217 40.34 3.50 -5.32
N ALA A 218 41.23 4.47 -5.14
CA ALA A 218 41.89 4.72 -3.86
C ALA A 218 40.88 5.34 -2.88
N TRP A 219 40.59 4.64 -1.79
CA TRP A 219 39.74 5.12 -0.71
C TRP A 219 40.57 5.75 0.41
N PRO A 220 40.02 6.74 1.14
CA PRO A 220 40.57 7.18 2.41
C PRO A 220 40.66 6.01 3.43
N PRO A 221 41.67 6.00 4.33
CA PRO A 221 41.90 4.90 5.27
C PRO A 221 40.72 4.60 6.20
N GLU A 222 39.83 5.57 6.44
CA GLU A 222 38.70 5.42 7.36
C GLU A 222 37.61 4.44 6.84
N LEU A 223 37.59 4.15 5.53
CA LEU A 223 36.56 3.33 4.87
C LEU A 223 37.00 1.89 4.59
N GLY A 224 38.13 1.44 5.15
CA GLY A 224 38.69 0.10 4.94
C GLY A 224 37.82 -1.09 5.38
N LYS A 225 36.70 -0.83 6.07
CA LYS A 225 35.71 -1.86 6.46
C LYS A 225 34.67 -2.16 5.36
N ILE A 226 34.60 -1.35 4.31
CA ILE A 226 33.62 -1.52 3.23
C ILE A 226 34.28 -2.25 2.05
N ASN A 227 33.63 -3.30 1.55
CA ASN A 227 34.12 -4.05 0.40
C ASN A 227 34.29 -3.12 -0.81
N ASN A 228 35.51 -3.07 -1.36
CA ASN A 228 35.88 -2.18 -2.47
C ASN A 228 35.45 -2.70 -3.86
N VAL A 229 34.57 -3.71 -3.91
CA VAL A 229 34.04 -4.30 -5.15
C VAL A 229 32.59 -3.86 -5.31
N PHE A 230 32.36 -2.90 -6.21
CA PHE A 230 31.03 -2.43 -6.57
C PHE A 230 30.72 -2.79 -8.02
N HIS A 231 29.45 -3.09 -8.30
CA HIS A 231 28.98 -3.29 -9.67
C HIS A 231 28.91 -1.94 -10.39
N VAL A 232 29.83 -1.69 -11.33
CA VAL A 232 30.07 -0.39 -12.00
C VAL A 232 28.82 0.19 -12.68
N SER A 233 27.82 -0.64 -13.00
CA SER A 233 26.53 -0.20 -13.57
C SER A 233 25.65 0.65 -12.64
N MET A 234 26.03 0.83 -11.36
CA MET A 234 25.30 1.68 -10.41
C MET A 234 25.89 3.09 -10.28
N LEU A 235 27.02 3.37 -10.92
CA LEU A 235 27.69 4.67 -10.83
C LEU A 235 27.33 5.51 -12.06
N ARG A 236 26.32 6.40 -11.91
CA ARG A 236 26.09 7.47 -12.88
C ARG A 236 27.10 8.58 -12.63
N LYS A 237 27.58 9.23 -13.70
CA LYS A 237 28.44 10.44 -13.60
C LYS A 237 27.68 11.54 -12.86
N TYR A 238 28.00 11.72 -11.59
CA TYR A 238 27.47 12.80 -10.77
C TYR A 238 28.12 14.12 -11.21
N ARG A 239 27.30 15.13 -11.52
CA ARG A 239 27.78 16.50 -11.67
C ARG A 239 27.77 17.10 -10.26
N SER A 240 28.94 17.37 -9.71
CA SER A 240 29.08 17.98 -8.40
C SER A 240 28.37 19.33 -8.39
N ASP A 241 27.27 19.41 -7.64
CA ASP A 241 26.63 20.65 -7.28
C ASP A 241 26.95 20.91 -5.80
N PRO A 242 27.58 22.04 -5.45
CA PRO A 242 27.87 22.39 -4.06
C PRO A 242 26.62 22.40 -3.17
N SER A 243 25.43 22.61 -3.72
CA SER A 243 24.15 22.59 -2.98
C SER A 243 23.65 21.19 -2.61
N HIS A 244 24.17 20.15 -3.27
CA HIS A 244 23.81 18.76 -2.99
C HIS A 244 24.71 18.11 -1.93
N VAL A 245 25.80 18.77 -1.55
CA VAL A 245 26.62 18.34 -0.42
C VAL A 245 25.89 18.80 0.83
N LEU A 246 24.94 17.97 1.29
CA LEU A 246 24.42 18.12 2.64
C LEU A 246 25.60 17.90 3.59
N PRO A 247 25.94 18.87 4.46
CA PRO A 247 26.92 18.60 5.51
C PRO A 247 26.42 17.39 6.30
N ILE A 248 27.25 16.36 6.38
CA ILE A 248 26.94 15.20 7.21
C ILE A 248 27.04 15.68 8.64
N GLU A 249 25.88 15.93 9.26
CA GLU A 249 25.81 16.13 10.69
C GLU A 249 26.12 14.78 11.35
N SER A 250 27.28 14.71 11.99
CA SER A 250 27.69 13.52 12.72
C SER A 250 26.78 13.35 13.94
N ILE A 251 25.86 12.39 13.87
CA ILE A 251 25.09 11.95 15.04
C ILE A 251 26.05 11.17 15.94
N GLU A 252 26.21 11.60 17.18
CA GLU A 252 26.90 10.84 18.21
C GLU A 252 26.01 9.66 18.62
N VAL A 253 26.35 8.46 18.16
CA VAL A 253 25.66 7.21 18.51
C VAL A 253 26.44 6.53 19.63
N ASN A 254 25.73 5.91 20.58
CA ASN A 254 26.35 5.14 21.64
C ASN A 254 27.19 3.96 21.06
N PRO A 255 28.18 3.44 21.80
CA PRO A 255 29.01 2.31 21.35
C PRO A 255 28.24 1.03 20.99
N ASP A 256 26.99 0.91 21.44
CA ASP A 256 26.06 -0.20 21.18
C ASP A 256 25.12 0.05 19.98
N LEU A 257 25.36 1.13 19.21
CA LEU A 257 24.55 1.58 18.08
C LEU A 257 23.13 2.04 18.46
N THR A 258 22.87 2.35 19.73
CA THR A 258 21.61 2.96 20.17
C THR A 258 21.68 4.49 20.11
N TYR A 259 20.54 5.11 19.80
CA TYR A 259 20.36 6.56 19.76
C TYR A 259 19.08 6.89 20.52
N GLU A 260 19.19 7.70 21.57
CA GLU A 260 18.04 8.18 22.35
C GLU A 260 17.76 9.64 21.96
N GLU A 261 16.52 9.91 21.52
CA GLU A 261 16.07 11.26 21.21
C GLU A 261 15.77 12.02 22.50
N GLU A 262 16.55 13.07 22.76
CA GLU A 262 16.34 13.94 23.92
C GLU A 262 15.68 15.26 23.49
N PRO A 263 14.63 15.71 24.20
CA PRO A 263 14.02 17.00 23.92
C PRO A 263 14.86 18.14 24.52
N ILE A 264 15.14 19.17 23.72
CA ILE A 264 15.98 20.31 24.11
C ILE A 264 15.12 21.45 24.70
N GLN A 265 14.09 21.87 23.99
CA GLN A 265 13.29 23.04 24.37
C GLN A 265 11.89 23.02 23.75
N ILE A 266 10.97 23.73 24.39
CA ILE A 266 9.61 23.97 23.87
C ILE A 266 9.61 25.26 23.06
N LEU A 267 9.32 25.16 21.77
CA LEU A 267 9.30 26.28 20.83
C LEU A 267 7.96 27.03 20.82
N ALA A 268 6.84 26.33 21.05
CA ALA A 268 5.51 26.91 21.00
C ALA A 268 4.50 26.12 21.84
N ARG A 269 3.39 26.77 22.22
CA ARG A 269 2.26 26.14 22.92
C ARG A 269 0.96 26.46 22.17
N GLU A 270 0.09 25.48 21.99
CA GLU A 270 -1.20 25.64 21.32
C GLU A 270 -2.28 24.79 22.02
N ILE A 271 -3.53 25.28 22.05
CA ILE A 271 -4.66 24.53 22.60
C ILE A 271 -5.52 24.04 21.45
N LYS A 272 -5.59 22.72 21.27
CA LYS A 272 -6.48 22.09 20.31
C LYS A 272 -7.88 21.95 20.89
N GLU A 273 -8.81 22.74 20.39
CA GLU A 273 -10.22 22.71 20.80
C GLU A 273 -11.01 21.64 20.04
N LEU A 274 -11.62 20.71 20.78
CA LEU A 274 -12.57 19.71 20.30
C LEU A 274 -13.94 20.01 20.92
N ARG A 275 -15.02 19.46 20.31
CA ARG A 275 -16.42 19.73 20.70
C ARG A 275 -16.69 19.68 22.22
N ASN A 276 -16.02 18.79 22.96
CA ASN A 276 -16.21 18.60 24.41
C ASN A 276 -14.90 18.65 25.23
N LYS A 277 -13.74 18.98 24.63
CA LYS A 277 -12.43 18.92 25.31
C LYS A 277 -11.45 19.94 24.75
N ARG A 278 -10.57 20.46 25.59
CA ARG A 278 -9.43 21.31 25.20
C ARG A 278 -8.16 20.53 25.49
N ILE A 279 -7.32 20.30 24.47
CA ILE A 279 -6.09 19.51 24.59
C ILE A 279 -4.89 20.45 24.41
N PRO A 280 -4.13 20.74 25.46
CA PRO A 280 -2.90 21.53 25.35
C PRO A 280 -1.79 20.72 24.67
N LEU A 281 -1.15 21.34 23.69
CA LEU A 281 -0.04 20.80 22.91
C LEU A 281 1.18 21.73 23.01
N VAL A 282 2.37 21.14 22.98
CA VAL A 282 3.65 21.84 22.97
C VAL A 282 4.46 21.41 21.75
N LYS A 283 5.07 22.37 21.05
CA LYS A 283 5.99 22.09 19.95
C LYS A 283 7.39 21.92 20.53
N VAL A 284 7.98 20.75 20.37
CA VAL A 284 9.23 20.36 21.03
C VAL A 284 10.34 20.24 20.00
N LEU A 285 11.47 20.90 20.27
CA LEU A 285 12.71 20.72 19.54
C LEU A 285 13.47 19.54 20.13
N TRP A 286 13.76 18.55 19.29
CA TRP A 286 14.52 17.35 19.67
C TRP A 286 15.99 17.52 19.29
N ARG A 287 16.88 16.86 20.03
CA ARG A 287 18.32 16.84 19.74
C ARG A 287 18.55 16.29 18.33
N ASN A 288 19.39 16.98 17.55
CA ASN A 288 19.68 16.68 16.14
C ASN A 288 18.52 16.89 15.15
N HIS A 289 17.43 17.53 15.55
CA HIS A 289 16.38 17.98 14.64
C HIS A 289 16.52 19.47 14.37
N SER A 290 16.25 19.89 13.14
CA SER A 290 16.12 21.30 12.81
C SER A 290 14.82 21.89 13.39
N GLY A 291 14.74 23.22 13.52
CA GLY A 291 13.52 23.89 14.04
C GLY A 291 12.26 23.64 13.19
N GLU A 292 12.43 23.28 11.91
CA GLU A 292 11.35 22.90 11.00
C GLU A 292 10.82 21.48 11.28
N GLU A 293 11.68 20.58 11.76
CA GLU A 293 11.38 19.19 12.10
C GLU A 293 10.84 19.00 13.53
N ALA A 294 10.64 20.09 14.27
CA ALA A 294 10.09 20.06 15.63
C ALA A 294 8.63 19.56 15.63
N ILE A 295 8.33 18.61 16.54
CA ILE A 295 7.08 17.83 16.58
C ILE A 295 6.14 18.38 17.65
N TRP A 296 4.82 18.28 17.43
CA TRP A 296 3.79 18.64 18.40
C TRP A 296 3.42 17.46 19.30
N GLU A 297 3.68 17.61 20.60
CA GLU A 297 3.38 16.61 21.61
C GLU A 297 2.35 17.13 22.62
N ARG A 298 1.70 16.22 23.35
CA ARG A 298 0.76 16.60 24.41
C ARG A 298 1.49 17.15 25.61
N GLU A 299 1.01 18.28 26.12
CA GLU A 299 1.64 18.94 27.26
C GLU A 299 1.65 18.06 28.51
N GLU A 300 0.57 17.30 28.75
CA GLU A 300 0.46 16.39 29.90
C GLU A 300 1.54 15.29 29.87
N ASP A 301 1.75 14.67 28.70
CA ASP A 301 2.72 13.59 28.53
C ASP A 301 4.16 14.14 28.67
N MET A 302 4.44 15.29 28.08
CA MET A 302 5.74 15.95 28.17
C MET A 302 6.07 16.41 29.59
N ARG A 303 5.08 16.86 30.38
CA ARG A 303 5.29 17.21 31.80
C ARG A 303 5.63 15.99 32.66
N VAL A 304 5.08 14.83 32.34
CA VAL A 304 5.36 13.58 33.07
C VAL A 304 6.75 13.04 32.73
N GLN A 305 7.11 13.05 31.44
CA GLN A 305 8.36 12.45 30.97
C GLN A 305 9.56 13.40 31.11
N TYR A 306 9.37 14.70 30.85
CA TYR A 306 10.43 15.71 30.81
C TYR A 306 10.05 16.95 31.62
N PRO A 307 9.85 16.83 32.95
CA PRO A 307 9.39 17.92 33.80
C PRO A 307 10.33 19.13 33.83
N HIS A 308 11.62 18.92 33.56
CA HIS A 308 12.64 19.98 33.53
C HIS A 308 12.42 21.01 32.41
N LEU A 309 11.70 20.65 31.33
CA LEU A 309 11.38 21.58 30.23
C LEU A 309 10.26 22.57 30.58
N PHE A 310 9.60 22.38 31.73
CA PHE A 310 8.47 23.18 32.20
C PHE A 310 8.76 23.93 33.50
N GLN A 311 10.01 23.88 33.96
CA GLN A 311 10.48 24.66 35.10
C GLN A 311 11.00 25.99 34.56
N ASP A 312 10.23 27.07 34.77
CA ASP A 312 10.69 28.44 34.52
C ASP A 312 11.64 28.92 35.62
#